data_AF-A0A960EQ61-F1
#
_entry.id   AF-A0A960EQ61-F1
#
_cell.length_a   1.000
_cell.length_b   1.000
_cell.length_c   1.000
_cell.angle_alpha   90.00
_cell.angle_beta   90.00
_cell.angle_gamma   90.00
#
_symmetry.space_group_name_H-M   'P 1'
#
loop_
_entity.id
_entity.type
_entity.pdbx_description
1 polymer ?
#
loop_
_entity_poly.entity_id
_entity_poly.type
_entity_poly.pdbx_seq_one_letter_code
_entity_poly.pdbx_strand_id
1 'polypeptide(L)' 'MTTSSDLAEVSTLMTVLEDLSGRITAIAESYSASPDSAVSVELFNTERSLAQASRTLRRAKEALERA' A
#
# COMPACT_ATOMS: atom_id res chain seq x y z
N MET A 1 -11.78 16.40 19.09
CA MET A 1 -12.69 15.88 18.04
C MET A 1 -11.95 15.41 16.79
N THR A 2 -10.72 15.85 16.54
CA THR A 2 -9.87 15.49 15.39
C THR A 2 -9.38 14.04 15.41
N THR A 3 -8.95 13.52 16.57
CA THR A 3 -8.32 12.18 16.67
C THR A 3 -9.18 11.03 16.14
N SER A 4 -10.50 11.06 16.36
CA SER A 4 -11.43 10.03 15.85
C SER A 4 -11.57 10.09 14.32
N SER A 5 -11.57 11.31 13.75
CA SER A 5 -11.61 11.52 12.30
C SER A 5 -10.29 11.09 11.65
N ASP A 6 -9.16 11.44 12.26
CA ASP A 6 -7.83 11.08 11.76
C ASP A 6 -7.60 9.56 11.78
N LEU A 7 -8.08 8.88 12.83
CA LEU A 7 -8.02 7.41 12.92
C LEU A 7 -8.86 6.72 11.83
N ALA A 8 -10.04 7.25 11.54
CA ALA A 8 -10.91 6.75 10.47
C ALA A 8 -10.27 6.96 9.09
N GLU A 9 -9.66 8.13 8.87
CA GLU A 9 -8.95 8.43 7.62
C GLU A 9 -7.75 7.50 7.41
N VAL A 10 -6.91 7.31 8.43
CA VAL A 10 -5.77 6.36 8.35
C VAL A 10 -6.24 4.94 8.06
N SER A 11 -7.34 4.50 8.67
CA SER A 11 -7.92 3.18 8.40
C SER A 11 -8.43 3.05 6.95
N THR A 12 -8.99 4.14 6.41
CA THR A 12 -9.43 4.22 5.01
C THR A 12 -8.23 4.15 4.05
N LEU A 13 -7.17 4.92 4.31
CA LEU A 13 -5.93 4.89 3.53
C LEU A 13 -5.27 3.50 3.54
N MET A 14 -5.31 2.79 4.67
CA MET A 14 -4.81 1.42 4.74
C MET A 14 -5.58 0.48 3.82
N THR A 15 -6.91 0.57 3.78
CA THR A 15 -7.76 -0.23 2.89
C THR A 15 -7.46 0.07 1.42
N VAL A 16 -7.37 1.35 1.06
CA VAL A 16 -7.04 1.79 -0.31
C VAL A 16 -5.67 1.25 -0.75
N LEU A 17 -4.70 1.25 0.17
CA LEU A 17 -3.35 0.80 -0.13
C LEU A 17 -3.29 -0.72 -0.33
N GLU A 18 -4.08 -1.51 0.41
CA GLU A 18 -4.20 -2.95 0.19
C GLU A 18 -4.82 -3.27 -1.18
N ASP A 19 -5.90 -2.57 -1.58
CA ASP A 19 -6.48 -2.70 -2.92
C ASP A 19 -5.46 -2.37 -4.02
N LEU A 20 -4.78 -1.22 -3.88
CA LEU A 20 -3.80 -0.76 -4.84
C LEU A 20 -2.63 -1.76 -4.98
N SER A 21 -2.14 -2.30 -3.86
CA SER A 21 -1.06 -3.29 -3.85
C SER A 21 -1.46 -4.57 -4.60
N GLY A 22 -2.69 -5.07 -4.38
CA GLY A 22 -3.20 -6.25 -5.08
C GLY A 22 -3.31 -6.03 -6.58
N ARG A 23 -3.83 -4.86 -7.00
CA ARG A 23 -3.97 -4.51 -8.41
C ARG A 23 -2.62 -4.35 -9.11
N ILE A 24 -1.64 -3.73 -8.46
CA ILE A 24 -0.28 -3.60 -9.00
C ILE A 24 0.38 -4.97 -9.14
N THR A 25 0.23 -5.84 -8.15
CA THR A 25 0.78 -7.20 -8.18
C THR A 25 0.21 -7.99 -9.36
N ALA A 26 -1.10 -7.97 -9.56
CA ALA A 26 -1.74 -8.66 -10.68
C ALA A 26 -1.22 -8.17 -12.05
N ILE A 27 -0.94 -6.87 -12.19
CA ILE A 27 -0.35 -6.32 -13.41
C ILE A 27 1.11 -6.77 -13.53
N ALA A 28 1.90 -6.69 -12.45
CA ALA A 28 3.30 -7.11 -12.43
C ALA A 28 3.46 -8.57 -12.86
N GLU A 29 2.59 -9.45 -12.35
CA GLU A 29 2.55 -10.87 -12.70
C GLU A 29 2.23 -11.08 -14.19
N SER A 30 1.29 -10.33 -14.77
CA SER A 30 0.96 -10.45 -16.19
C SER A 30 2.12 -10.03 -17.10
N TYR A 31 2.86 -8.99 -16.72
CA TYR A 31 4.07 -8.57 -17.45
C TYR A 31 5.27 -9.47 -17.20
N SER A 32 5.33 -10.20 -16.06
CA SER A 32 6.42 -11.14 -15.78
C SER A 32 6.46 -12.34 -16.74
N ALA A 33 5.30 -12.69 -17.32
CA ALA A 33 5.17 -13.70 -18.36
C ALA A 33 5.46 -13.17 -19.78
N SER A 34 5.69 -11.87 -19.93
CA SER A 34 5.96 -11.17 -21.19
C SER A 34 7.47 -10.88 -21.33
N PRO A 35 8.00 -10.74 -22.57
CA PRO A 35 9.37 -10.24 -22.79
C PRO A 35 9.65 -8.85 -22.20
N ASP A 36 8.64 -8.06 -21.83
CA ASP A 36 8.77 -6.73 -21.21
C ASP A 36 9.13 -6.78 -19.71
N SER A 37 10.21 -7.48 -19.38
CA SER A 37 10.67 -7.71 -18.01
C SER A 37 10.90 -6.40 -17.21
N ALA A 38 11.29 -5.31 -17.88
CA ALA A 38 11.53 -4.02 -17.24
C ALA A 38 10.27 -3.43 -16.57
N VAL A 39 9.10 -3.58 -17.20
CA VAL A 39 7.83 -3.08 -16.64
C VAL A 39 7.47 -3.88 -15.38
N SER A 40 7.63 -5.20 -15.41
CA SER A 40 7.39 -6.05 -14.24
C SER A 40 8.29 -5.67 -13.05
N VAL A 41 9.56 -5.34 -13.30
CA VAL A 41 10.51 -4.92 -12.27
C VAL A 41 10.05 -3.64 -11.58
N GLU A 42 9.65 -2.62 -12.34
CA GLU A 42 9.16 -1.36 -11.77
C GLU A 42 7.86 -1.54 -10.98
N LEU A 43 6.96 -2.41 -11.45
CA LEU A 43 5.72 -2.71 -10.73
C LEU A 43 5.98 -3.46 -9.42
N PHE A 44 6.89 -4.43 -9.40
CA PHE A 44 7.31 -5.08 -8.15
C PHE A 44 8.05 -4.13 -7.21
N ASN A 45 8.84 -3.18 -7.71
CA ASN A 45 9.45 -2.15 -6.88
C ASN A 45 8.40 -1.21 -6.25
N THR A 46 7.34 -0.92 -7.00
CA THR A 46 6.20 -0.16 -6.50
C THR A 46 5.46 -0.92 -5.40
N GLU A 47 5.19 -2.21 -5.59
CA GLU A 47 4.58 -3.09 -4.57
C GLU A 47 5.39 -3.07 -3.25
N ARG A 48 6.72 -3.22 -3.33
CA ARG A 48 7.60 -3.15 -2.15
C ARG A 48 7.51 -1.81 -1.41
N SER A 49 7.40 -0.72 -2.17
CA SER A 49 7.25 0.63 -1.62
C SER A 49 5.90 0.80 -0.92
N LEU A 50 4.82 0.26 -1.51
CA LEU A 50 3.51 0.23 -0.87
C LEU A 50 3.51 -0.60 0.40
N ALA A 51 4.15 -1.77 0.41
CA ALA A 51 4.30 -2.58 1.62
C ALA A 51 5.03 -1.82 2.75
N GLN A 52 6.01 -0.98 2.41
CA GLN A 52 6.65 -0.09 3.38
C GLN A 52 5.70 1.00 3.89
N ALA A 53 4.89 1.58 3.01
CA ALA A 53 3.89 2.56 3.37
C ALA A 53 2.79 1.96 4.28
N SER A 54 2.29 0.74 4.03
CA SER A 54 1.31 0.09 4.92
C SER A 54 1.89 -0.15 6.32
N ARG A 55 3.15 -0.59 6.42
CA ARG A 55 3.83 -0.73 7.72
C ARG A 55 3.93 0.61 8.46
N THR A 56 4.19 1.69 7.74
CA THR A 56 4.31 3.04 8.32
C THR A 56 2.94 3.59 8.76
N LEU A 57 1.89 3.40 7.96
CA LEU A 57 0.51 3.76 8.31
C LEU A 57 0.02 2.98 9.52
N ARG A 58 0.33 1.68 9.63
CA ARG A 58 -0.02 0.88 10.81
C ARG A 58 0.60 1.45 12.09
N ARG A 59 1.87 1.85 12.07
CA ARG A 59 2.52 2.52 13.21
C ARG A 59 1.87 3.88 13.53
N ALA A 60 1.45 4.63 12.52
CA ALA A 60 0.75 5.90 12.71
C ALA A 60 -0.63 5.68 13.36
N LYS A 61 -1.39 4.68 12.90
CA LYS A 61 -2.66 4.25 13.50
C LYS A 61 -2.49 3.91 14.99
N GLU A 62 -1.49 3.08 15.31
CA GLU A 62 -1.18 2.72 16.69
C GLU A 62 -0.79 3.93 17.54
N ALA A 63 -0.11 4.93 16.98
CA ALA A 63 0.23 6.15 17.68
C ALA A 63 -1.01 7.04 17.93
N LEU A 64 -1.92 7.14 16.95
CA LEU A 64 -3.18 7.86 17.09
C LEU A 64 -4.12 7.22 18.12
N GLU A 65 -4.14 5.89 18.21
CA GLU A 65 -4.93 5.16 19.22
C GLU A 65 -4.45 5.41 20.66
N ARG A 66 -3.19 5.84 20.83
CA ARG A 66 -2.57 6.15 22.13
C ARG A 66 -2.61 7.64 22.49
N ALA A 67 -3.04 8.52 21.59
CA ALA A 67 -3.04 9.97 21.74
C ALA A 67 -4.38 10.50 22.25
#